data_AF-A0A7K0IYI6-F1
#
_entry.id   AF-A0A7K0IYI6-F1
#
_cell.length_a   1.000
_cell.length_b   1.000
_cell.length_c   1.000
_cell.angle_alpha   90.00
_cell.angle_beta   90.00
_cell.angle_gamma   90.00
#
_symmetry.space_group_name_H-M   'P 1'
#
loop_
_entity.id
_entity.type
_entity.pdbx_description
1 polymer ?
#
loop_
_entity_poly.entity_id
_entity_poly.type
_entity_poly.pdbx_seq_one_letter_code
_entity_poly.pdbx_strand_id
1 'polypeptide(L)' 'MEWIDAKVKLPNDSERVLLYTPYQIFGEDYSCVGNKDSIAACTTRINKRTVQVFTHWMPLPEKPGR' A
#
# COMPACT_ATOMS: atom_id res chain seq x y z
N MET A 1 -13.50 -6.64 -4.88
CA MET A 1 -12.17 -5.99 -5.01
C MET A 1 -11.16 -6.92 -4.40
N GLU A 2 -9.98 -7.05 -5.01
CA GLU A 2 -8.92 -7.94 -4.57
C GLU A 2 -7.65 -7.14 -4.29
N TRP A 3 -6.83 -7.64 -3.37
CA TRP A 3 -5.52 -7.08 -3.06
C TRP A 3 -4.51 -7.46 -4.14
N ILE A 4 -3.82 -6.46 -4.69
CA ILE A 4 -2.83 -6.61 -5.76
C ILE A 4 -1.43 -6.46 -5.16
N ASP A 5 -0.55 -7.44 -5.38
CA ASP A 5 0.85 -7.36 -4.96
C ASP A 5 1.58 -6.23 -5.71
N ALA A 6 2.14 -5.29 -4.95
CA ALA A 6 2.87 -4.13 -5.46
C ALA A 6 4.12 -4.49 -6.26
N LYS A 7 4.67 -5.71 -6.08
CA LYS A 7 5.79 -6.24 -6.88
C LYS A 7 5.35 -6.68 -8.27
N VAL A 8 4.09 -7.09 -8.42
CA VAL A 8 3.52 -7.55 -9.70
C VAL A 8 3.04 -6.34 -10.50
N LYS A 9 2.32 -5.44 -9.84
CA LYS A 9 1.75 -4.25 -10.48
C LYS A 9 1.67 -3.12 -9.48
N LEU A 10 2.09 -1.92 -9.90
CA LEU A 10 1.86 -0.69 -9.17
C LEU A 10 0.57 -0.01 -9.65
N PRO A 11 -0.09 0.78 -8.79
CA PRO A 11 -1.22 1.61 -9.21
C PRO A 11 -0.77 2.67 -10.22
N ASN A 12 -1.72 3.23 -10.96
CA ASN A 12 -1.40 4.29 -11.93
C ASN A 12 -0.86 5.55 -11.20
N ASP A 13 -0.09 6.36 -11.94
CA ASP A 13 0.42 7.62 -11.39
C ASP A 13 -0.75 8.52 -10.96
N SER A 14 -0.66 9.06 -9.75
CA SER A 14 -1.72 9.87 -9.09
C SER A 14 -3.02 9.14 -8.69
N GLU A 15 -3.14 7.83 -8.90
CA GLU A 15 -4.31 7.07 -8.43
C GLU A 15 -4.29 6.92 -6.89
N ARG A 16 -5.43 7.20 -6.26
CA ARG A 16 -5.61 6.98 -4.82
C ARG A 16 -6.08 5.55 -4.60
N VAL A 17 -5.35 4.81 -3.78
CA VAL A 17 -5.59 3.39 -3.50
C VAL A 17 -5.54 3.13 -2.00
N LEU A 18 -6.15 2.04 -1.56
CA LEU A 18 -5.88 1.47 -0.25
C LEU A 18 -4.56 0.72 -0.32
N LEU A 19 -3.68 0.96 0.64
CA LEU A 19 -2.40 0.27 0.82
C LEU A 19 -2.48 -0.60 2.05
N TYR A 20 -1.86 -1.77 2.01
CA TYR A 20 -1.80 -2.72 3.11
C TYR A 20 -0.36 -3.05 3.48
N THR A 21 -0.09 -3.11 4.78
CA THR A 21 1.17 -3.63 5.33
C THR A 21 0.90 -4.94 6.09
N PRO A 22 1.58 -6.05 5.73
CA PRO A 22 1.53 -7.29 6.49
C PRO A 22 2.50 -7.26 7.69
N TYR A 23 3.26 -6.18 7.84
CA TYR A 23 4.22 -6.02 8.92
C TYR A 23 3.56 -5.32 10.11
N GLN A 24 3.77 -5.86 11.31
CA GLN A 24 3.32 -5.28 12.59
C GLN A 24 4.12 -4.02 13.01
N ILE A 25 4.46 -3.17 12.05
CA ILE A 25 5.18 -1.90 12.29
C ILE A 25 4.29 -0.94 13.08
N PHE A 26 2.98 -1.04 12.91
CA PHE A 26 1.97 -0.23 13.59
C PHE A 26 1.25 -0.99 14.71
N GLY A 27 1.80 -2.12 15.17
CA GLY A 27 1.21 -2.96 16.23
C GLY A 27 0.13 -3.95 15.77
N GLU A 28 -0.56 -3.68 14.65
CA GLU A 28 -1.59 -4.54 14.06
C GLU A 28 -1.52 -4.49 12.51
N ASP A 29 -2.39 -5.27 11.85
CA ASP A 29 -2.66 -5.13 10.42
C ASP A 29 -3.13 -3.71 10.11
N TYR A 30 -2.39 -3.01 9.26
CA TYR A 30 -2.63 -1.60 9.00
C TYR A 30 -2.89 -1.37 7.52
N SER A 31 -3.93 -0.57 7.25
CA SER A 31 -4.27 -0.11 5.91
C SER A 31 -4.47 1.40 5.91
N CYS A 32 -3.98 2.07 4.86
CA CYS A 32 -4.16 3.51 4.70
C CYS A 32 -4.45 3.89 3.24
N VAL A 33 -4.91 5.11 3.01
CA VAL A 33 -5.04 5.64 1.66
C VAL A 33 -3.73 6.28 1.24
N GLY A 34 -3.22 5.84 0.09
CA GLY A 34 -1.99 6.36 -0.50
C GLY A 34 -2.02 6.28 -2.02
N ASN A 35 -0.83 6.25 -2.60
CA ASN A 35 -0.61 6.20 -4.05
C ASN A 35 0.69 5.41 -4.35
N LYS A 36 1.07 5.35 -5.62
CA LYS A 36 2.33 4.73 -6.07
C LYS A 36 3.56 5.26 -5.34
N ASP A 37 3.65 6.58 -5.13
CA ASP A 37 4.80 7.20 -4.44
C ASP A 37 4.90 6.74 -2.99
N SER A 38 3.75 6.54 -2.33
CA SER A 38 3.69 6.04 -0.96
C SER A 38 4.25 4.62 -0.85
N ILE A 39 3.99 3.77 -1.84
CA ILE A 39 4.57 2.41 -1.93
C ILE A 39 6.09 2.48 -2.15
N ALA A 40 6.54 3.38 -3.04
CA ALA A 40 7.95 3.50 -3.39
C ALA A 40 8.80 4.11 -2.26
N ALA A 41 8.30 5.15 -1.60
CA ALA A 41 9.05 5.91 -0.61
C ALA A 41 8.96 5.35 0.81
N CYS A 42 7.83 4.73 1.18
CA CYS A 42 7.62 4.24 2.54
C CYS A 42 8.37 2.91 2.76
N THR A 43 9.53 3.00 3.39
CA THR A 43 10.38 1.86 3.70
C THR A 43 10.65 1.75 5.20
N THR A 44 10.91 0.53 5.65
CA THR A 44 11.33 0.24 7.02
C THR A 44 12.52 -0.72 7.02
N ARG A 45 13.15 -0.91 8.18
CA ARG A 45 14.20 -1.91 8.35
C ARG A 45 13.67 -3.11 9.13
N ILE A 46 13.67 -4.28 8.49
CA ILE A 46 13.33 -5.56 9.12
C ILE A 46 14.54 -6.48 8.98
N ASN A 47 15.03 -7.05 10.09
CA ASN A 47 16.19 -7.96 10.10
C ASN A 47 17.41 -7.40 9.33
N LYS A 48 17.72 -6.11 9.55
CA LYS A 48 18.80 -5.35 8.88
C LYS A 48 18.64 -5.16 7.36
N ARG A 49 17.50 -5.52 6.77
CA ARG A 49 17.17 -5.25 5.37
C ARG A 49 16.15 -4.12 5.27
N THR A 50 16.36 -3.21 4.32
CA THR A 50 15.35 -2.21 3.96
C THR A 50 14.27 -2.88 3.12
N VAL A 51 13.01 -2.77 3.52
CA VAL A 51 11.85 -3.31 2.81
C VAL A 51 10.78 -2.23 2.66
N GLN A 52 9.96 -2.33 1.61
CA GLN A 52 8.77 -1.49 1.48
C GLN A 52 7.76 -1.86 2.56
N VAL A 53 7.18 -0.84 3.19
CA VAL A 53 6.14 -1.02 4.22
C VAL A 53 4.88 -1.60 3.59
N PHE A 54 4.44 -1.00 2.49
CA PHE A 54 3.23 -1.41 1.79
C PHE A 54 3.56 -2.44 0.72
N THR A 55 2.94 -3.62 0.81
CA THR A 55 3.19 -4.73 -0.11
C THR A 55 2.01 -5.02 -1.02
N HIS A 56 0.81 -4.61 -0.63
CA HIS A 56 -0.40 -4.79 -1.44
C HIS A 56 -1.17 -3.48 -1.53
N TRP A 57 -1.93 -3.35 -2.61
CA TRP A 57 -2.86 -2.25 -2.80
C TRP A 57 -4.18 -2.71 -3.39
N MET A 58 -5.21 -1.90 -3.23
CA MET A 58 -6.53 -2.14 -3.78
C MET A 58 -7.11 -0.80 -4.28
N PRO A 59 -7.75 -0.76 -5.47
CA PRO A 59 -8.40 0.46 -5.93
C PRO A 59 -9.47 0.90 -4.93
N LEU A 60 -9.57 2.21 -4.70
CA LEU A 60 -10.65 2.73 -3.90
C LEU A 60 -11.98 2.55 -4.65
N PRO A 61 -13.09 2.29 -3.94
CA PRO A 61 -14.41 2.40 -4.55
C PRO A 61 -14.58 3.79 -5.16
N GLU A 62 -15.31 3.84 -6.28
CA GLU A 62 -15.82 5.11 -6.79
C GLU A 62 -16.53 5.83 -5.64
N LYS A 63 -16.27 7.13 -5.50
CA LYS A 63 -16.99 7.92 -4.51
C LYS A 63 -18.49 7.72 -4.77
N PRO A 64 -19.29 7.36 -3.76
CA PRO A 64 -20.72 7.28 -3.96
C PRO A 64 -21.19 8.60 -4.55
N GLY A 65 -21.85 8.52 -5.70
CA GLY A 65 -22.42 9.67 -6.38
C GLY A 65 -23.29 10.45 -5.40
N ARG A 66 -23.17 11.77 -5.41
CA ARG A 66 -24.10 12.64 -4.69
C ARG A 66 -25.52 12.43 -5.21
#